data_AF-A0A920U102-F1
#
_entry.id   AF-A0A920U102-F1
#
_cell.length_a   1.000
_cell.length_b   1.000
_cell.length_c   1.000
_cell.angle_alpha   90.00
_cell.angle_beta   90.00
_cell.angle_gamma   90.00
#
_symmetry.space_group_name_H-M   'P 1'
#
loop_
_entity.id
_entity.type
_entity.pdbx_description
1 polymer ?
#
loop_
_entity_poly.entity_id
_entity_poly.type
_entity_poly.pdbx_seq_one_letter_code
_entity_poly.pdbx_strand_id
1 'polypeptide(L)'
;MGEYFQRSNGEPTLVTGHVLSQKVSQSPGATVDVWQASPQRALYDVQEPEQFPDMNLRAVFHTDQNGQFGFCTKKPAPYPFPTDGPVGTMLKALGRHAWRPAHLHFMISAEKHQSLTTHLFVKGDPYLKSDAGQGP
;
A
#
# COMPACT_ATOMS: atom_id res chain seq x y z
N MET A 1 3.25 17.61 -9.90
CA MET A 1 3.77 17.10 -8.61
C MET A 1 2.58 17.00 -7.68
N GLY A 2 2.12 15.79 -7.36
CA GLY A 2 0.94 15.58 -6.52
C GLY A 2 1.19 16.07 -5.10
N GLU A 3 0.23 16.82 -4.56
CA GLU A 3 0.28 17.35 -3.20
C GLU A 3 -0.05 16.24 -2.18
N TYR A 4 0.64 16.31 -1.04
CA TYR A 4 0.45 15.55 0.21
C TYR A 4 0.96 14.10 0.24
N PHE A 5 2.23 13.98 0.63
CA PHE A 5 2.78 12.75 1.18
C PHE A 5 3.75 13.08 2.36
N GLN A 6 3.27 13.73 3.43
CA GLN A 6 3.97 13.86 4.75
C GLN A 6 2.90 14.03 5.85
N ARG A 7 3.00 13.54 7.10
CA ARG A 7 4.13 13.44 8.04
C ARG A 7 3.99 12.19 8.94
N SER A 8 4.87 11.23 8.78
CA SER A 8 5.10 10.16 9.76
C SER A 8 6.62 9.95 9.91
N ASN A 9 7.11 9.66 11.12
CA ASN A 9 8.50 9.25 11.33
C ASN A 9 8.73 7.89 10.64
N GLY A 10 9.89 7.70 10.02
CA GLY A 10 10.19 6.46 9.31
C GLY A 10 11.27 6.67 8.27
N GLU A 11 11.77 5.56 7.73
CA GLU A 11 12.78 5.55 6.67
C GLU A 11 12.21 6.23 5.41
N PRO A 12 12.77 7.39 4.98
CA PRO A 12 12.35 8.03 3.73
C PRO A 12 12.54 7.08 2.55
N THR A 13 11.56 7.00 1.66
CA THR A 13 11.56 6.07 0.53
C THR A 13 11.04 6.77 -0.71
N LEU A 14 11.80 6.68 -1.80
CA LEU A 14 11.35 7.09 -3.12
C LEU A 14 10.74 5.87 -3.82
N VAL A 15 9.49 6.00 -4.25
CA VAL A 15 8.83 5.00 -5.09
C VAL A 15 8.77 5.56 -6.50
N THR A 16 9.24 4.78 -7.47
CA THR A 16 9.13 5.09 -8.90
C THR A 16 8.57 3.87 -9.63
N GLY A 17 7.88 4.11 -10.73
CA GLY A 17 7.31 3.04 -11.53
C GLY A 17 6.93 3.51 -12.93
N HIS A 18 6.57 2.53 -13.76
CA HIS A 18 6.17 2.73 -15.14
C HIS A 18 4.91 1.90 -15.41
N VAL A 19 3.84 2.56 -15.87
CA VAL A 19 2.62 1.89 -16.31
C VAL A 19 2.72 1.59 -17.80
N LEU A 20 2.73 0.29 -18.11
CA LEU A 20 2.83 -0.25 -19.45
C LEU A 20 1.52 -0.94 -19.82
N SER A 21 1.19 -0.98 -21.12
CA SER A 21 0.11 -1.80 -21.66
C SER A 21 0.69 -2.91 -22.54
N GLN A 22 -0.04 -4.03 -22.65
CA GLN A 22 0.35 -5.13 -23.55
C GLN A 22 0.27 -4.73 -25.03
N LYS A 23 -0.52 -3.71 -25.37
CA LYS A 23 -0.74 -3.26 -26.76
C LYS A 23 0.00 -1.98 -27.12
N VAL A 24 0.37 -1.18 -26.12
CA VAL A 24 1.01 0.12 -26.29
C VAL A 24 2.09 0.27 -25.24
N SER A 25 3.28 0.64 -25.69
CA SER A 25 4.49 0.66 -24.86
C SER A 25 4.46 1.69 -23.72
N GLN A 26 3.45 2.59 -23.68
CA GLN A 26 3.31 3.66 -22.69
C GLN A 26 1.83 3.93 -22.43
N SER A 27 1.46 4.20 -21.18
CA SER A 27 0.08 4.56 -20.80
C SER A 27 0.05 5.91 -20.10
N PRO A 28 0.18 7.02 -20.86
CA PRO A 28 0.19 8.36 -20.28
C PRO A 28 -1.17 8.71 -19.67
N GLY A 29 -1.14 9.47 -18.57
CA GLY A 29 -2.36 9.89 -17.87
C GLY A 29 -3.08 8.78 -17.10
N ALA A 30 -2.52 7.57 -17.01
CA ALA A 30 -3.02 6.54 -16.10
C ALA A 30 -3.05 7.06 -14.66
N THR A 31 -4.14 6.82 -13.96
CA THR A 31 -4.35 7.18 -12.56
C THR A 31 -3.75 6.09 -11.67
N VAL A 32 -2.97 6.50 -10.67
CA VAL A 32 -2.26 5.64 -9.72
C VAL A 32 -2.67 6.08 -8.31
N ASP A 33 -3.66 5.40 -7.74
CA ASP A 33 -4.09 5.57 -6.35
C ASP A 33 -3.24 4.69 -5.44
N VAL A 34 -2.63 5.29 -4.42
CA VAL A 34 -1.75 4.62 -3.46
C VAL A 34 -2.17 4.89 -2.03
N TRP A 35 -2.09 3.87 -1.19
CA TRP A 35 -2.29 3.99 0.24
C TRP A 35 -1.44 2.97 1.02
N GLN A 36 -1.14 3.28 2.28
CA GLN A 36 -0.40 2.37 3.17
C GLN A 36 -0.70 2.65 4.64
N ALA A 37 -0.40 1.67 5.49
CA ALA A 37 -0.38 1.88 6.93
C ALA A 37 0.83 2.75 7.35
N SER A 38 0.68 3.47 8.46
CA SER A 38 1.79 4.22 9.06
C SER A 38 2.86 3.25 9.62
N PRO A 39 4.15 3.50 9.37
CA PRO A 39 5.19 2.57 9.79
C PRO A 39 5.40 2.48 11.30
N GLN A 40 4.96 3.47 12.08
CA GLN A 40 5.21 3.49 13.53
C GLN A 40 4.06 2.92 14.35
N ARG A 41 2.82 3.06 13.85
CA ARG A 41 1.64 2.55 14.56
C ARG A 41 1.03 1.34 13.89
N ALA A 42 1.44 1.04 12.65
CA ALA A 42 0.88 -0.07 11.89
C ALA A 42 -0.65 0.12 11.65
N LEU A 43 -1.09 1.39 11.52
CA LEU A 43 -2.49 1.79 11.37
C LEU A 43 -2.69 2.71 10.16
N TYR A 44 -3.86 2.60 9.55
CA TYR A 44 -4.41 3.55 8.58
C TYR A 44 -5.05 4.75 9.29
N ASP A 45 -5.10 5.88 8.58
CA ASP A 45 -5.77 7.12 8.98
C ASP A 45 -7.18 6.91 9.56
N VAL A 46 -8.01 6.14 8.87
CA VAL A 46 -9.40 5.86 9.26
C VAL A 46 -9.56 5.08 10.57
N GLN A 47 -8.49 4.46 11.09
CA GLN A 47 -8.54 3.70 12.33
C GLN A 47 -8.36 4.58 13.58
N GLU A 48 -7.66 5.72 13.43
CA GLU A 48 -7.45 6.69 14.50
C GLU A 48 -7.56 8.12 13.93
N PRO A 49 -8.78 8.58 13.58
CA PRO A 49 -8.99 9.86 12.89
C PRO A 49 -8.60 11.08 13.75
N GLU A 50 -8.53 10.92 15.07
CA GLU A 50 -8.04 11.97 15.98
C GLU A 50 -6.50 12.09 15.98
N GLN A 51 -5.79 11.03 15.54
CA GLN A 51 -4.33 10.92 15.64
C GLN A 51 -3.64 11.06 14.27
N PHE A 52 -4.36 10.83 13.17
CA PHE A 52 -3.87 11.02 11.82
C PHE A 52 -4.62 12.14 11.11
N PRO A 53 -3.92 12.96 10.30
CA PRO A 53 -4.63 13.87 9.40
C PRO A 53 -5.46 13.06 8.40
N ASP A 54 -6.53 13.68 7.91
CA ASP A 54 -7.32 13.10 6.82
C ASP A 54 -6.42 12.80 5.61
N MET A 55 -6.67 11.68 4.95
CA MET A 55 -5.89 11.18 3.81
C MET A 55 -4.39 10.93 4.11
N ASN A 56 -3.99 10.70 5.37
CA ASN A 56 -2.59 10.43 5.71
C ASN A 56 -2.06 9.19 4.96
N LEU A 57 -0.91 9.36 4.29
CA LEU A 57 -0.25 8.32 3.48
C LEU A 57 -1.15 7.75 2.37
N ARG A 58 -2.05 8.58 1.83
CA ARG A 58 -2.89 8.31 0.66
C ARG A 58 -2.65 9.39 -0.39
N ALA A 59 -2.58 9.02 -1.66
CA ALA A 59 -2.46 9.98 -2.74
C ALA A 59 -2.90 9.39 -4.08
N VAL A 60 -3.35 10.27 -4.98
CA VAL A 60 -3.65 9.95 -6.37
C VAL A 60 -2.64 10.65 -7.27
N PHE A 61 -1.91 9.86 -8.06
CA PHE A 61 -0.95 10.35 -9.04
C PHE A 61 -1.42 10.07 -10.47
N HIS A 62 -0.83 10.79 -11.42
CA HIS A 62 -1.02 10.54 -12.84
C HIS A 62 0.34 10.32 -13.49
N THR A 63 0.41 9.34 -14.38
CA THR A 63 1.62 9.07 -15.16
C THR A 63 1.91 10.17 -16.18
N ASP A 64 3.20 10.41 -16.43
CA ASP A 64 3.65 11.37 -17.44
C ASP A 64 3.48 10.86 -18.88
N GLN A 65 3.96 11.61 -19.87
CA GLN A 65 3.88 11.23 -21.29
C GLN A 65 4.60 9.92 -21.61
N ASN A 66 5.58 9.53 -20.79
CA ASN A 66 6.30 8.28 -20.93
C ASN A 66 5.68 7.15 -20.10
N GLY A 67 4.52 7.35 -19.45
CA GLY A 67 3.91 6.36 -18.56
C GLY A 67 4.57 6.26 -17.18
N GLN A 68 5.46 7.18 -16.81
CA GLN A 68 6.22 7.12 -15.56
C GLN A 68 5.50 7.85 -14.43
N PHE A 69 5.69 7.37 -13.20
CA PHE A 69 5.28 8.06 -11.98
C PHE A 69 6.34 7.94 -10.89
N GLY A 70 6.32 8.87 -9.94
CA GLY A 70 7.16 8.80 -8.75
C GLY A 70 6.65 9.66 -7.61
N PHE A 71 6.85 9.19 -6.39
CA PHE A 71 6.47 9.89 -5.16
C PHE A 71 7.38 9.51 -3.99
N CYS A 72 7.50 10.42 -3.03
CA CYS A 72 8.25 10.19 -1.79
C CYS A 72 7.29 9.76 -0.68
N THR A 73 7.68 8.73 0.07
CA THR A 73 6.93 8.15 1.18
C THR A 73 7.84 7.78 2.36
N LYS A 74 7.29 7.15 3.39
CA LYS A 74 7.98 6.37 4.40
C LYS A 74 7.82 4.88 4.11
N LYS A 75 8.91 4.12 4.22
CA LYS A 75 8.91 2.67 4.08
C LYS A 75 7.82 2.06 4.97
N PRO A 76 6.89 1.25 4.43
CA PRO A 76 5.86 0.62 5.24
C PRO A 76 6.48 -0.37 6.24
N ALA A 77 5.74 -0.65 7.31
CA ALA A 77 6.08 -1.65 8.31
C ALA A 77 5.03 -2.78 8.30
N PRO A 78 5.38 -4.00 8.75
CA PRO A 78 4.39 -5.04 8.93
C PRO A 78 3.39 -4.64 10.02
N TYR A 79 2.15 -5.13 9.88
CA TYR A 79 1.09 -4.81 10.84
C TYR A 79 0.17 -6.01 11.09
N PRO A 80 -0.35 -6.18 12.31
CA PRO A 80 -1.28 -7.25 12.62
C PRO A 80 -2.73 -6.83 12.32
N PHE A 81 -3.58 -7.81 12.03
CA PHE A 81 -5.03 -7.62 12.19
C PHE A 81 -5.38 -7.44 13.68
N PRO A 82 -6.47 -6.71 14.00
CA PRO A 82 -7.07 -6.77 15.33
C PRO A 82 -7.39 -8.22 15.72
N THR A 83 -6.93 -8.64 16.90
CA THR A 83 -7.07 -10.02 17.40
C THR A 83 -8.09 -10.17 18.54
N ASP A 84 -8.76 -9.08 18.91
CA ASP A 84 -9.78 -9.01 19.96
C ASP A 84 -11.18 -9.43 19.48
N GLY A 85 -11.35 -9.70 18.19
CA GLY A 85 -12.60 -10.16 17.57
C GLY A 85 -12.61 -11.63 17.13
N PRO A 86 -13.69 -12.06 16.43
CA PRO A 86 -13.84 -13.43 15.94
C PRO A 86 -12.69 -13.94 15.07
N VAL A 87 -12.08 -13.05 14.28
CA VAL A 87 -10.92 -13.37 13.44
C VAL A 87 -9.71 -13.75 14.31
N GLY A 88 -9.48 -13.04 15.42
CA GLY A 88 -8.42 -13.37 16.37
C GLY A 88 -8.62 -14.74 17.02
N THR A 89 -9.85 -15.06 17.43
CA THR A 89 -10.22 -16.39 17.93
C THR A 89 -9.93 -17.49 16.90
N MET A 90 -10.33 -17.26 15.64
CA MET A 90 -10.06 -18.20 14.55
C MET A 90 -8.56 -18.40 14.31
N LEU A 91 -7.78 -17.31 14.21
CA LEU A 91 -6.33 -17.38 14.00
C LEU A 91 -5.64 -18.15 15.12
N LYS A 92 -6.03 -17.91 16.38
CA LYS A 92 -5.52 -18.64 17.54
C LYS A 92 -5.85 -20.14 17.46
N ALA A 93 -7.08 -20.49 17.09
CA ALA A 93 -7.49 -21.88 16.93
C ALA A 93 -6.73 -22.60 15.81
N LEU A 94 -6.31 -21.87 14.76
CA LEU A 94 -5.52 -22.39 13.65
C LEU A 94 -3.99 -22.35 13.91
N GLY A 95 -3.53 -21.84 15.06
CA GLY A 95 -2.11 -21.65 15.35
C GLY A 95 -1.42 -20.64 14.41
N ARG A 96 -2.18 -19.74 13.78
CA ARG A 96 -1.68 -18.72 12.85
C ARG A 96 -1.44 -17.39 13.57
N HIS A 97 -0.44 -16.65 13.09
CA HIS A 97 -0.24 -15.26 13.52
C HIS A 97 -1.17 -14.29 12.77
N ALA A 98 -1.31 -13.07 13.26
CA ALA A 98 -2.16 -12.03 12.66
C ALA A 98 -1.43 -11.04 11.74
N TRP A 99 -0.11 -11.19 11.58
CA TRP A 99 0.73 -10.25 10.85
C TRP A 99 0.59 -10.33 9.33
N ARG A 100 0.54 -9.15 8.72
CA ARG A 100 0.76 -8.93 7.30
C ARG A 100 2.16 -8.34 7.09
N PRO A 101 2.88 -8.75 6.04
CA PRO A 101 4.17 -8.15 5.69
C PRO A 101 4.01 -6.68 5.29
N ALA A 102 5.06 -5.87 5.45
CA ALA A 102 5.09 -4.49 4.99
C ALA A 102 4.75 -4.37 3.50
N HIS A 103 3.75 -3.54 3.15
CA HIS A 103 3.33 -3.33 1.76
C HIS A 103 2.78 -1.94 1.48
N LEU A 104 2.79 -1.61 0.18
CA LEU A 104 2.07 -0.49 -0.42
C LEU A 104 0.88 -1.05 -1.21
N HIS A 105 -0.27 -0.40 -1.10
CA HIS A 105 -1.40 -0.66 -1.97
C HIS A 105 -1.34 0.19 -3.24
N PHE A 106 -1.79 -0.38 -4.34
CA PHE A 106 -1.97 0.30 -5.61
C PHE A 106 -3.34 -0.04 -6.19
N MET A 107 -4.04 0.96 -6.68
CA MET A 107 -5.15 0.82 -7.62
C MET A 107 -4.83 1.69 -8.84
N ILE A 108 -4.63 1.04 -9.98
CA ILE A 108 -4.21 1.68 -11.22
C ILE A 108 -5.35 1.58 -12.24
N SER A 109 -5.72 2.69 -12.85
CA SER A 109 -6.72 2.73 -13.92
C SER A 109 -6.24 3.57 -15.09
N ALA A 110 -6.69 3.20 -16.29
CA ALA A 110 -6.41 3.92 -17.53
C ALA A 110 -7.60 3.74 -18.49
N GLU A 111 -7.84 4.73 -19.35
CA GLU A 111 -8.95 4.67 -20.31
C GLU A 111 -8.85 3.40 -21.18
N LYS A 112 -9.98 2.70 -21.39
CA LYS A 112 -10.08 1.48 -22.20
C LYS A 112 -9.22 0.30 -21.71
N HIS A 113 -8.72 0.36 -20.48
CA HIS A 113 -8.00 -0.73 -19.83
C HIS A 113 -8.77 -1.21 -18.59
N GLN A 114 -8.57 -2.47 -18.23
CA GLN A 114 -9.05 -2.99 -16.96
C GLN A 114 -8.20 -2.42 -15.82
N SER A 115 -8.86 -2.01 -14.72
CA SER A 115 -8.15 -1.57 -13.52
C SER A 115 -7.35 -2.70 -12.87
N LEU A 116 -6.18 -2.36 -12.34
CA LEU A 116 -5.32 -3.26 -11.58
C LEU A 116 -5.28 -2.83 -10.12
N THR A 117 -5.79 -3.68 -9.22
CA THR A 117 -5.60 -3.51 -7.76
C THR A 117 -4.60 -4.54 -7.27
N THR A 118 -3.52 -4.08 -6.65
CA THR A 118 -2.42 -4.95 -6.22
C THR A 118 -1.67 -4.39 -5.02
N HIS A 119 -0.71 -5.17 -4.52
CA HIS A 119 0.21 -4.78 -3.45
C HIS A 119 1.66 -4.94 -3.91
N LEU A 120 2.54 -4.04 -3.49
CA LEU A 120 3.98 -4.25 -3.53
C LEU A 120 4.49 -4.48 -2.12
N PHE A 121 5.21 -5.58 -1.91
CA PHE A 121 5.73 -5.98 -0.60
C PHE A 121 7.22 -5.63 -0.44
N VAL A 122 7.63 -5.29 0.78
CA VAL A 122 9.03 -5.00 1.10
C VAL A 122 9.82 -6.31 1.16
N LYS A 123 10.85 -6.42 0.31
CA LYS A 123 11.73 -7.59 0.30
C LYS A 123 12.39 -7.81 1.66
N GLY A 124 12.39 -9.06 2.12
CA GLY A 124 13.02 -9.47 3.38
C GLY A 124 12.16 -9.27 4.62
N ASP A 125 10.91 -8.82 4.48
CA ASP A 125 9.98 -8.75 5.60
C ASP A 125 9.72 -10.17 6.18
N PRO A 126 9.74 -10.33 7.52
CA PRO A 126 9.63 -11.64 8.18
C PRO A 126 8.33 -12.38 7.89
N TYR A 127 7.26 -11.69 7.49
CA TYR A 127 5.95 -12.26 7.23
C TYR A 127 5.66 -12.49 5.73
N LEU A 128 6.63 -12.26 4.84
CA LEU A 128 6.43 -12.43 3.38
C LEU A 128 5.95 -13.82 2.99
N LYS A 129 6.41 -14.85 3.70
CA LYS A 129 6.07 -16.26 3.41
C LYS A 129 4.90 -16.79 4.25
N SER A 130 4.28 -15.94 5.07
CA SER A 130 3.27 -16.34 6.03
C SER A 130 2.17 -15.29 6.22
N ASP A 131 1.93 -14.43 5.21
CA ASP A 131 0.94 -13.34 5.28
C ASP A 131 -0.42 -13.85 5.79
N ALA A 132 -0.87 -13.31 6.93
CA ALA A 132 -2.15 -13.67 7.52
C ALA A 132 -3.34 -13.27 6.64
N GLY A 133 -3.16 -12.27 5.77
CA GLY A 133 -4.18 -11.77 4.85
C GLY A 133 -4.34 -12.60 3.58
N GLN A 134 -3.49 -13.60 3.37
CA GLN A 134 -3.64 -14.56 2.28
C GLN A 134 -4.09 -15.92 2.79
N GLY A 135 -4.77 -16.65 1.89
CA GLY A 135 -5.11 -18.05 2.11
C GLY A 135 -3.87 -18.93 2.26
N PRO A 136 -4.04 -20.18 2.72
CA PRO A 136 -2.95 -21.15 2.73
C PRO A 136 -2.39 -21.41 1.32
#